data_AF-A0A431M209-F1
#
_entry.id   AF-A0A431M209-F1
#
_cell.length_a   1.000
_cell.length_b   1.000
_cell.length_c   1.000
_cell.angle_alpha   90.00
_cell.angle_beta   90.00
_cell.angle_gamma   90.00
#
_symmetry.space_group_name_H-M   'P 1'
#
loop_
_entity.id
_entity.type
_entity.pdbx_description
1 polymer ?
#
loop_
_entity_poly.entity_id
_entity_poly.type
_entity_poly.pdbx_seq_one_letter_code
_entity_poly.pdbx_strand_id
1 'polypeptide(L)' 'MMIGLSEEFLANALVRKSRLNRYQAIGEDVNGVISVAFAVLGLEGISVISMRPASSKERKLYREHQKSK' A
#
# COMPACT_ATOMS: atom_id res chain seq x y z
N MET A 1 12.70 -14.03 -5.15
CA MET A 1 11.24 -13.86 -4.96
C MET A 1 10.90 -12.46 -5.47
N MET A 2 9.97 -12.35 -6.42
CA MET A 2 9.67 -11.07 -7.07
C MET A 2 8.83 -10.22 -6.12
N ILE A 3 9.45 -9.23 -5.49
CA ILE A 3 8.75 -8.25 -4.66
C ILE A 3 8.02 -7.32 -5.65
N GLY A 4 6.72 -7.18 -5.46
CA GLY A 4 5.79 -6.55 -6.40
C GLY A 4 4.49 -6.23 -5.66
N LEU A 5 3.48 -5.72 -6.35
CA LEU A 5 2.15 -5.64 -5.76
C LEU A 5 1.55 -7.06 -5.63
N SER A 6 1.70 -7.66 -4.46
CA SER A 6 1.25 -9.01 -4.10
C SER A 6 0.41 -9.00 -2.82
N GLU A 7 -0.16 -10.15 -2.47
CA GLU A 7 -0.83 -10.35 -1.18
C GLU A 7 0.13 -10.11 0.00
N GLU A 8 1.37 -10.58 -0.11
CA GLU A 8 2.41 -10.37 0.91
C GLU A 8 2.77 -8.88 1.05
N PHE A 9 2.82 -8.13 -0.05
CA PHE A 9 2.97 -6.68 0.01
C PHE A 9 1.82 -6.05 0.82
N LEU A 10 0.57 -6.43 0.53
CA LEU A 10 -0.60 -5.86 1.21
C LEU A 10 -0.65 -6.22 2.70
N ALA A 11 -0.26 -7.45 3.05
CA ALA A 11 -0.19 -7.92 4.44
C ALA A 11 0.86 -7.15 5.27
N ASN A 12 1.95 -6.73 4.63
CA ASN A 12 3.03 -6.00 5.29
C ASN A 12 2.88 -4.48 5.24
N ALA A 13 2.10 -3.96 4.28
CA ALA A 13 1.90 -2.54 4.07
C ALA A 13 1.12 -1.86 5.20
N LEU A 14 1.33 -0.55 5.33
CA LEU A 14 0.42 0.32 6.05
C LEU A 14 -0.84 0.52 5.20
N VAL A 15 -1.94 -0.15 5.57
CA VAL A 15 -3.24 0.00 4.91
C VAL A 15 -4.12 0.98 5.70
N ARG A 16 -4.65 2.00 5.01
CA ARG A 16 -5.56 2.98 5.59
C ARG A 16 -6.73 3.28 4.68
N LYS A 17 -7.86 3.70 5.27
CA LYS A 17 -8.99 4.26 4.51
C LYS A 17 -8.57 5.56 3.82
N SER A 18 -9.02 5.72 2.58
CA SER A 18 -8.88 6.93 1.77
C SER A 18 -10.26 7.57 1.55
N ARG A 19 -10.36 8.54 0.64
CA ARG A 19 -11.64 9.18 0.29
C ARG A 19 -12.57 8.17 -0.40
N LEU A 20 -13.82 8.12 0.07
CA LEU A 20 -14.89 7.22 -0.41
C LEU A 20 -14.59 5.74 -0.10
N ASN A 21 -15.02 4.82 -0.95
CA ASN A 21 -14.82 3.37 -0.81
C ASN A 21 -13.44 2.91 -1.28
N ARG A 22 -12.39 3.69 -0.99
CA ARG A 22 -11.02 3.43 -1.41
C ARG A 22 -10.10 3.28 -0.22
N TYR A 23 -9.05 2.51 -0.44
CA TYR A 23 -7.98 2.25 0.49
C TYR A 23 -6.66 2.72 -0.12
N GLN A 24 -5.71 3.01 0.76
CA GLN A 24 -4.32 3.24 0.38
C GLN A 24 -3.43 2.26 1.14
N ALA A 25 -2.60 1.53 0.42
CA ALA A 25 -1.49 0.76 0.95
C ALA A 25 -0.18 1.52 0.70
N ILE A 26 0.65 1.66 1.73
CA ILE A 26 2.01 2.19 1.61
C ILE A 26 2.96 1.10 2.10
N GLY A 27 3.88 0.68 1.24
CA GLY A 27 4.77 -0.44 1.53
C GLY A 27 6.01 -0.44 0.64
N GLU A 28 6.95 -1.33 0.94
CA GLU A 28 8.17 -1.53 0.15
C GLU A 28 7.93 -2.50 -1.01
N ASP A 29 8.50 -2.15 -2.15
CA ASP A 29 8.55 -2.93 -3.38
C ASP A 29 10.00 -2.97 -3.92
N VAL A 30 10.28 -3.71 -4.99
CA VAL A 30 11.60 -3.74 -5.66
C VAL A 30 12.12 -2.35 -6.02
N ASN A 31 11.22 -1.39 -6.25
CA ASN A 31 11.54 -0.02 -6.63
C ASN A 31 11.58 0.96 -5.43
N GLY A 32 11.54 0.44 -4.20
CA GLY A 32 11.46 1.22 -2.97
C GLY A 32 10.04 1.38 -2.45
N VAL A 33 9.79 2.42 -1.65
CA VAL A 33 8.47 2.61 -1.02
C VAL A 33 7.46 3.16 -2.04
N ILE A 34 6.37 2.42 -2.25
CA ILE A 34 5.28 2.78 -3.14
C ILE A 34 3.99 3.09 -2.36
N SER A 35 3.11 3.83 -3.01
CA SER A 35 1.74 4.11 -2.57
C SER A 35 0.77 3.54 -3.59
N VAL A 36 -0.09 2.64 -3.15
CA VAL A 36 -1.11 1.99 -3.97
C VAL A 36 -2.49 2.40 -3.48
N ALA A 37 -3.29 3.01 -4.35
CA ALA A 37 -4.71 3.26 -4.09
C ALA A 37 -5.53 2.15 -4.75
N PHE A 38 -6.47 1.57 -4.00
CA PHE A 38 -7.31 0.48 -4.49
C PHE A 38 -8.72 0.52 -3.91
N ALA A 39 -9.64 -0.19 -4.54
CA ALA A 39 -10.97 -0.49 -4.01
C ALA A 39 -11.11 -2.01 -3.86
N VAL A 40 -11.91 -2.45 -2.89
CA VAL A 40 -12.24 -3.87 -2.72
C VAL A 40 -13.39 -4.23 -3.67
N LEU A 41 -13.27 -5.35 -4.38
CA LEU A 41 -14.28 -5.91 -5.28
C LEU A 41 -14.81 -7.21 -4.69
N GLY A 42 -15.95 -7.12 -4.01
CA GLY A 42 -16.54 -8.28 -3.32
C GLY A 42 -15.61 -8.80 -2.22
N LEU A 43 -15.44 -10.13 -2.16
CA LEU A 43 -14.55 -10.78 -1.20
C LEU A 43 -13.23 -11.26 -1.82
N GLU A 44 -13.16 -11.34 -3.14
CA GLU A 44 -12.12 -12.10 -3.85
C GLU A 44 -11.09 -11.19 -4.55
N GLY A 45 -11.39 -9.91 -4.72
CA GLY A 45 -10.58 -9.04 -5.57
C GLY A 45 -10.33 -7.65 -5.02
N ILE A 46 -9.28 -7.03 -5.56
CA ILE A 46 -9.03 -5.59 -5.44
C ILE A 46 -8.87 -4.97 -6.83
N SER A 47 -9.40 -3.78 -7.00
CA SER A 47 -9.18 -2.95 -8.18
C SER A 47 -8.10 -1.92 -7.86
N VAL A 48 -6.94 -2.03 -8.51
CA VAL A 48 -5.85 -1.05 -8.38
C VAL A 48 -6.19 0.18 -9.21
N ILE A 49 -6.26 1.33 -8.55
CA ILE A 49 -6.63 2.60 -9.15
C ILE A 49 -5.38 3.41 -9.51
N SER A 50 -4.35 3.35 -8.66
CA SER A 50 -3.07 4.00 -8.93
C SER A 50 -1.95 3.32 -8.16
N MET A 51 -0.80 3.15 -8.79
CA MET A 51 0.44 2.69 -8.19
C MET A 51 1.53 3.70 -8.54
N ARG A 52 2.21 4.24 -7.52
CA ARG A 52 3.23 5.28 -7.72
C ARG A 52 4.28 5.23 -6.60
N PRO A 53 5.48 5.82 -6.80
CA PRO A 53 6.40 6.07 -5.71
C PRO A 53 5.73 6.88 -4.59
N ALA A 54 5.98 6.50 -3.34
CA ALA A 54 5.47 7.22 -2.19
C ALA A 54 6.10 8.63 -2.11
N SER A 55 5.33 9.62 -1.67
CA SER A 55 5.86 10.94 -1.32
C SER A 55 6.70 10.89 -0.04
N SER A 56 7.46 11.95 0.24
CA SER A 56 8.26 12.03 1.47
C SER A 56 7.41 11.92 2.74
N LYS A 57 6.19 12.47 2.74
CA LYS A 57 5.25 12.36 3.86
C LYS A 57 4.75 10.92 4.04
N GLU A 58 4.42 10.25 2.95
CA GLU A 58 3.99 8.85 2.95
C GLU A 58 5.11 7.91 3.43
N ARG A 59 6.35 8.13 2.97
CA ARG A 59 7.53 7.39 3.45
C ARG A 59 7.76 7.55 4.95
N LYS A 60 7.64 8.78 5.47
CA LYS A 60 7.78 9.04 6.90
C LYS A 60 6.73 8.27 7.70
N LEU A 61 5.47 8.33 7.26
CA LEU A 61 4.37 7.64 7.92
C LEU A 61 4.57 6.11 7.92
N TYR A 62 5.00 5.53 6.80
CA TYR A 62 5.31 4.10 6.73
C TYR A 62 6.44 3.71 7.69
N ARG A 63 7.51 4.50 7.77
CA ARG A 63 8.62 4.26 8.72
C ARG A 63 8.17 4.33 10.18
N GLU A 64 7.25 5.23 10.52
CA GLU A 64 6.67 5.31 11.86
C GLU A 64 5.83 4.06 12.16
N HIS A 65 5.01 3.60 11.21
CA HIS A 65 4.25 2.36 11.33
C HIS A 65 5.17 1.15 11.59
N GLN A 66 6.26 1.03 10.85
CA GLN A 66 7.23 -0.08 11.01
C GLN A 66 7.91 -0.10 12.38
N LYS A 67 8.03 1.04 13.09
CA LYS A 67 8.59 1.08 14.45
C LYS A 67 7.57 0.67 15.52
N SER A 68 6.28 0.68 15.18
CA SER A 68 5.19 0.37 16.09
C SER A 68 4.68 -1.08 15.99
N LYS A 69 5.14 -1.82 14.98
CA LYS A 69 5.02 -3.27 14.88
C LYS A 69 6.09 -3.94 15.74
#